data_AF-A0A945Q7T8-F1
#
_entry.id   AF-A0A945Q7T8-F1
#
_cell.length_a   1.000
_cell.length_b   1.000
_cell.length_c   1.000
_cell.angle_alpha   90.00
_cell.angle_beta   90.00
_cell.angle_gamma   90.00
#
_symmetry.space_group_name_H-M   'P 1'
#
loop_
_entity.id
_entity.type
_entity.pdbx_description
1 polymer ?
#
loop_
_entity_poly.entity_id
_entity_poly.type
_entity_poly.pdbx_seq_one_letter_code
_entity_poly.pdbx_strand_id
1 'polypeptide(L)'
;MISHINGKLVEKTPTYVVIDCNGVGYKLNISLQTYSSIQAENCKLLTHLAVKEDSHTLYGFYTSEERDLFRQLISVSGVGPSTARMILSTYSAEEIVNYII
;
A
#
# COMPACT_ATOMS: atom_id res chain seq x y z
N MET A 1 11.95 -2.97 6.93
CA MET A 1 11.93 -2.55 8.35
C MET A 1 10.55 -2.63 8.98
N ILE A 2 9.44 -2.43 8.26
CA ILE A 2 8.09 -2.87 8.69
C ILE A 2 7.53 -3.71 7.55
N SER A 3 7.31 -5.01 7.75
CA SER A 3 6.88 -5.92 6.66
C SER A 3 5.36 -6.01 6.53
N HIS A 4 4.66 -5.84 7.64
CA HIS A 4 3.22 -5.80 7.73
C HIS A 4 2.78 -5.12 9.02
N ILE A 5 1.51 -4.71 9.07
CA ILE A 5 0.79 -4.33 10.29
C ILE A 5 -0.44 -5.23 10.40
N ASN A 6 -0.74 -5.71 11.60
CA ASN A 6 -1.92 -6.52 11.89
C ASN A 6 -2.64 -5.92 13.10
N GLY A 7 -3.94 -5.67 12.97
CA GLY A 7 -4.71 -5.05 14.04
C GLY A 7 -6.09 -4.60 13.59
N LYS A 8 -6.69 -3.71 14.37
CA LYS A 8 -8.04 -3.20 14.12
C LYS A 8 -8.00 -2.03 13.15
N LEU A 9 -8.79 -2.09 12.09
CA LEU A 9 -9.07 -0.99 11.18
C LEU A 9 -9.92 0.06 11.91
N VAL A 10 -9.33 1.20 12.22
CA VAL A 10 -10.00 2.31 12.93
C VAL A 10 -10.41 3.43 11.98
N GLU A 11 -9.78 3.52 10.81
CA GLU A 11 -10.14 4.47 9.76
C GLU A 11 -9.90 3.88 8.38
N LYS A 12 -10.83 4.08 7.45
CA LYS A 12 -10.75 3.58 6.07
C LYS A 12 -11.19 4.64 5.08
N THR A 13 -10.25 5.12 4.26
CA THR A 13 -10.51 6.02 3.14
C THR A 13 -9.98 5.42 1.84
N PRO A 14 -10.41 5.90 0.67
CA PRO A 14 -9.91 5.41 -0.61
C PRO A 14 -8.38 5.56 -0.82
N THR A 15 -7.71 6.42 -0.04
CA THR A 15 -6.28 6.73 -0.22
C THR A 15 -5.39 6.32 0.95
N TYR A 16 -5.98 6.08 2.12
CA TYR A 16 -5.26 5.59 3.30
C TYR A 16 -6.18 4.85 4.26
N VAL A 17 -5.57 4.05 5.12
CA VAL A 17 -6.20 3.45 6.30
C VAL A 17 -5.39 3.76 7.55
N VAL A 18 -6.03 3.63 8.71
CA VAL A 18 -5.34 3.59 10.00
C VAL A 18 -5.64 2.24 10.66
N ILE A 19 -4.58 1.51 10.99
CA ILE A 19 -4.68 0.26 11.75
C ILE A 19 -4.13 0.50 13.16
N ASP A 20 -4.96 0.30 14.17
CA ASP A 20 -4.53 0.22 15.57
C ASP A 20 -3.91 -1.15 15.83
N CYS A 21 -2.62 -1.15 16.16
CA CYS A 21 -1.88 -2.33 16.60
C CYS A 21 -1.45 -2.12 18.05
N ASN A 22 -2.21 -2.69 18.99
CA ASN A 22 -1.97 -2.62 20.43
C ASN A 22 -1.85 -1.17 20.96
N GLY A 23 -2.74 -0.27 20.54
CA GLY A 23 -2.80 1.12 20.98
C GLY A 23 -1.92 2.08 20.17
N VAL A 24 -1.24 1.60 19.12
CA VAL A 24 -0.47 2.44 18.19
C VAL A 24 -1.18 2.48 16.84
N GLY A 25 -1.62 3.68 16.44
CA GLY A 25 -2.27 3.91 15.15
C GLY A 25 -1.26 4.07 14.02
N TYR A 26 -1.21 3.10 13.10
CA TYR A 26 -0.38 3.15 11.90
C TYR A 26 -1.19 3.65 10.71
N LYS A 27 -0.85 4.84 10.21
CA LYS A 27 -1.38 5.35 8.94
C LYS A 27 -0.65 4.72 7.75
N LEU A 28 -1.40 4.03 6.90
CA LEU A 28 -0.90 3.36 5.70
C LEU A 28 -1.56 3.99 4.47
N ASN A 29 -0.78 4.51 3.53
CA ASN A 29 -1.29 4.92 2.22
C ASN A 29 -1.62 3.67 1.41
N ILE A 30 -2.79 3.62 0.79
CA ILE A 30 -3.26 2.45 0.06
C ILE A 30 -3.75 2.82 -1.33
N SER A 31 -3.80 1.84 -2.23
CA SER A 31 -4.45 1.94 -3.53
C SER A 31 -5.97 1.73 -3.42
N LEU A 32 -6.72 2.06 -4.48
CA LEU A 32 -8.14 1.67 -4.58
C LEU A 32 -8.34 0.15 -4.62
N GLN A 33 -7.36 -0.60 -5.13
CA GLN A 33 -7.39 -2.06 -5.14
C GLN A 33 -7.32 -2.63 -3.71
N THR A 34 -6.37 -2.15 -2.90
CA THR A 34 -6.29 -2.51 -1.47
C THR A 34 -7.54 -2.05 -0.73
N TYR A 35 -8.04 -0.83 -1.00
CA TYR A 35 -9.26 -0.30 -0.36
C TYR A 35 -10.45 -1.24 -0.57
N SER A 36 -10.66 -1.69 -1.80
CA SER A 36 -11.77 -2.56 -2.18
C SER A 36 -11.64 -3.97 -1.59
N SER A 37 -10.41 -4.43 -1.36
CA SER A 37 -10.11 -5.76 -0.84
C SER A 37 -10.30 -5.87 0.69
N ILE A 38 -10.19 -4.77 1.43
CA ILE A 38 -10.38 -4.76 2.89
C ILE A 38 -11.86 -4.87 3.24
N GLN A 39 -12.29 -6.03 3.76
CA GLN A 39 -13.69 -6.28 4.16
C GLN A 39 -13.90 -6.39 5.67
N ALA A 40 -12.86 -6.73 6.44
CA ALA A 40 -12.96 -7.02 7.87
C ALA A 40 -12.47 -5.85 8.74
N GLU A 41 -13.02 -5.77 9.96
CA GLU A 41 -12.57 -4.82 10.99
C GLU A 41 -11.17 -5.15 11.52
N ASN A 42 -10.76 -6.42 11.53
CA ASN A 42 -9.39 -6.81 11.82
C ASN A 42 -8.71 -7.22 10.52
N CYS A 43 -7.61 -6.57 10.18
CA CYS A 43 -6.91 -6.84 8.95
C CYS A 43 -5.38 -6.81 9.13
N LYS A 44 -4.72 -7.57 8.25
CA LYS A 44 -3.28 -7.57 8.10
C LYS A 44 -2.95 -7.00 6.73
N LEU A 45 -2.20 -5.89 6.71
CA LEU A 45 -1.70 -5.31 5.47
C LEU A 45 -0.19 -5.48 5.41
N LEU A 46 0.31 -5.93 4.26
CA LEU A 46 1.73 -5.90 3.96
C LEU A 46 2.16 -4.46 3.74
N THR A 47 3.42 -4.15 4.06
CA THR A 47 3.87 -2.76 4.00
C THR A 47 5.15 -2.57 3.20
N HIS A 48 5.27 -1.36 2.64
CA HIS A 48 6.53 -0.79 2.18
C HIS A 48 6.73 0.56 2.87
N LEU A 49 7.89 0.72 3.52
CA LEU A 49 8.28 1.98 4.16
C LEU A 49 9.15 2.76 3.18
N ALA A 50 8.61 3.86 2.66
CA ALA A 50 9.38 4.82 1.88
C ALA A 50 10.00 5.84 2.85
N VAL A 51 11.33 5.94 2.82
CA VAL A 51 12.10 6.88 3.63
C VAL A 51 12.66 7.96 2.72
N LYS A 52 12.35 9.22 3.04
CA LYS A 52 12.97 10.42 2.48
C LYS A 52 13.68 11.17 3.61
N GLU A 53 14.47 12.18 3.26
CA GLU A 53 15.24 12.97 4.23
C GLU A 53 14.36 13.57 5.35
N ASP A 54 13.12 13.91 5.01
CA ASP A 54 12.18 14.66 5.86
C ASP A 54 10.93 13.85 6.25
N SER A 55 10.79 12.60 5.77
CA SER A 55 9.54 11.87 5.94
C SER A 55 9.68 10.35 5.88
N HIS A 56 8.88 9.70 6.73
CA HIS A 56 8.64 8.26 6.72
C HIS A 56 7.20 8.00 6.31
N THR A 57 7.01 7.40 5.14
CA THR A 57 5.67 7.11 4.61
C THR A 57 5.48 5.60 4.49
N LEU A 58 4.47 5.07 5.16
CA LEU A 58 4.05 3.69 4.97
C LEU A 58 3.02 3.58 3.85
N TYR A 59 3.23 2.59 3.00
CA TYR A 59 2.29 2.13 1.99
C TYR A 59 1.82 0.72 2.38
N GLY A 60 0.51 0.49 2.33
CA GLY A 60 -0.14 -0.76 2.69
C GLY A 60 -0.71 -1.48 1.47
N PHE A 61 -0.64 -2.80 1.48
CA PHE A 61 -1.06 -3.68 0.39
C PHE A 61 -1.81 -4.88 0.95
N TYR A 62 -2.90 -5.27 0.28
CA TYR A 62 -3.70 -6.43 0.71
C TYR A 62 -3.01 -7.75 0.34
N THR A 63 -2.29 -7.78 -0.77
CA THR A 63 -1.62 -8.97 -1.32
C THR A 63 -0.11 -8.75 -1.49
N SER A 64 0.65 -9.85 -1.57
CA SER A 64 2.09 -9.81 -1.85
C SER A 64 2.38 -9.29 -3.25
N GLU A 65 1.57 -9.72 -4.20
CA GLU A 65 1.70 -9.43 -5.64
C GLU A 65 1.57 -7.93 -5.87
N GLU A 66 0.59 -7.28 -5.23
CA GLU A 66 0.41 -5.83 -5.31
C GLU A 66 1.59 -5.06 -4.73
N ARG A 67 2.13 -5.50 -3.58
CA ARG A 67 3.31 -4.88 -2.96
C ARG A 67 4.55 -5.03 -3.82
N ASP A 68 4.74 -6.21 -4.40
CA ASP A 68 5.93 -6.51 -5.18
C ASP A 68 5.88 -5.76 -6.52
N LEU A 69 4.70 -5.64 -7.14
CA LEU A 69 4.47 -4.77 -8.29
C LEU A 69 4.72 -3.29 -7.96
N PHE A 70 4.23 -2.80 -6.81
CA PHE A 70 4.54 -1.44 -6.34
C PHE A 70 6.06 -1.21 -6.26
N ARG A 71 6.79 -2.17 -5.70
CA ARG A 71 8.25 -2.09 -5.56
C ARG A 71 8.97 -2.10 -6.91
N GLN A 72 8.47 -2.87 -7.87
CA GLN A 72 8.96 -2.84 -9.25
C GLN A 72 8.70 -1.48 -9.89
N LEU A 73 7.49 -0.93 -9.76
CA LEU A 73 7.15 0.37 -10.31
C LEU A 73 8.07 1.47 -9.78
N ILE A 74 8.30 1.56 -8.47
CA ILE A 74 9.18 2.59 -7.89
C ILE A 74 10.68 2.36 -8.18
N SER A 75 11.07 1.20 -8.71
CA SER A 75 12.43 0.94 -9.15
C SER A 75 12.74 1.57 -10.51
N VAL A 76 11.70 1.92 -11.28
CA VAL A 76 11.83 2.61 -12.56
C VAL A 76 12.21 4.07 -12.32
N SER A 77 13.26 4.53 -13.02
CA SER A 77 13.71 5.93 -12.92
C SER A 77 12.57 6.89 -13.24
N GLY A 78 12.31 7.85 -12.35
CA GLY A 78 11.24 8.83 -12.47
C GLY A 78 9.88 8.41 -11.90
N VAL A 79 9.70 7.16 -11.46
CA VAL A 79 8.45 6.68 -10.85
C VAL A 79 8.55 6.72 -9.33
N GLY A 80 7.85 7.68 -8.72
CA GLY A 80 7.79 7.80 -7.26
C GLY A 80 6.69 6.92 -6.61
N PRO A 81 6.75 6.72 -5.28
CA PRO A 81 5.72 5.99 -4.51
C PRO A 81 4.28 6.48 -4.74
N SER A 82 4.07 7.80 -4.84
CA SER A 82 2.74 8.37 -5.10
C SER A 82 2.22 7.99 -6.50
N THR A 83 3.10 8.01 -7.50
CA THR A 83 2.77 7.61 -8.88
C THR A 83 2.46 6.12 -8.95
N ALA A 84 3.28 5.28 -8.32
CA ALA A 84 3.03 3.83 -8.26
C ALA A 84 1.68 3.50 -7.58
N ARG A 85 1.33 4.20 -6.49
CA ARG A 85 0.01 4.05 -5.83
C ARG A 85 -1.15 4.45 -6.76
N MET A 86 -0.97 5.51 -7.55
CA MET A 86 -1.97 5.95 -8.52
C MET A 86 -2.15 4.90 -9.63
N ILE A 87 -1.05 4.36 -10.17
CA ILE A 87 -1.09 3.28 -11.17
C ILE A 87 -1.89 2.08 -10.66
N LEU A 88 -1.61 1.62 -9.43
CA LEU A 88 -2.35 0.53 -8.77
C LEU A 88 -3.79 0.87 -8.38
N SER A 89 -4.19 2.14 -8.47
CA SER A 89 -5.57 2.57 -8.26
C SER A 89 -6.36 2.62 -9.57
N THR A 90 -5.67 2.70 -10.71
CA THR A 90 -6.28 2.78 -12.04
C THR A 90 -6.33 1.42 -12.72
N TYR A 91 -5.33 0.58 -12.51
CA TYR A 91 -5.17 -0.71 -13.18
C TYR A 91 -4.97 -1.81 -12.14
N SER A 92 -5.52 -2.98 -12.41
CA SER A 92 -5.21 -4.19 -11.64
C SER A 92 -3.75 -4.60 -11.87
N ALA A 93 -3.21 -5.36 -10.92
CA ALA A 93 -1.86 -5.91 -11.04
C ALA A 93 -1.66 -6.73 -12.33
N GLU A 94 -2.68 -7.49 -12.75
CA GLU A 94 -2.64 -8.28 -13.99
C GLU A 94 -2.57 -7.39 -15.25
N GLU A 95 -3.35 -6.30 -15.30
CA GLU A 95 -3.33 -5.36 -16.41
C GLU A 95 -1.97 -4.67 -16.53
N ILE A 96 -1.38 -4.23 -15.41
CA ILE A 96 -0.08 -3.56 -15.42
C ILE A 96 1.02 -4.48 -15.94
N VAL A 97 1.02 -5.75 -15.53
CA VAL A 97 1.98 -6.75 -16.02
C VAL A 97 1.87 -6.89 -17.54
N ASN A 98 0.66 -6.90 -18.11
CA ASN A 98 0.46 -6.96 -19.56
C ASN A 98 0.93 -5.69 -20.32
N TYR A 99 1.05 -4.53 -19.66
CA TYR A 99 1.52 -3.29 -20.29
C TYR A 99 3.04 -3.10 -20.19
N ILE A 100 3.72 -3.82 -19.29
CA ILE A 100 5.17 -3.67 -19.03
C ILE A 100 5.99 -4.77 -19.69
N ILE A 101 5.40 -5.95 -19.95
CA ILE A 101 6.06 -7.09 -20.62
C ILE A 101 5.81 -7.06 -22.13
#